data_AF-A0A523RT63-F1
#
_entry.id   AF-A0A523RT63-F1
#
_cell.length_a   1.000
_cell.length_b   1.000
_cell.length_c   1.000
_cell.angle_alpha   90.00
_cell.angle_beta   90.00
_cell.angle_gamma   90.00
#
_symmetry.space_group_name_H-M   'P 1'
#
loop_
_entity.id
_entity.type
_entity.pdbx_description
1 polymer ?
#
loop_
_entity_poly.entity_id
_entity_poly.type
_entity_poly.pdbx_seq_one_letter_code
_entity_poly.pdbx_strand_id
1 'polypeptide(L)'
;MSLTARDLLQRLSNDTGLPYPLVARRVNRSMGKGKGLLESVRSIADEHDLKSSRYQIDAEKIIKETEKILREDYTQTLMISAVLGQMVEAKGKDRFPAPAFFAFIEMLSHISDARRDTKSESSTEIEERTTRVIELMTTLVSVLCEWSEKGVVGVAKDCPDSLRDMAKAIFRKTKLLQGGLWTCISCDNIVNAKETRALMCPDCDSSISRSDIHERFDKMVGRNRNGYGRSSESQIDD
;
A
#
# COMPACT_ATOMS: atom_id res chain seq x y z
N MET A 1 3.06 21.75 -2.71
CA MET A 1 3.58 20.42 -2.34
C MET A 1 2.91 19.40 -3.23
N SER A 2 3.65 18.37 -3.65
CA SER A 2 3.08 17.30 -4.48
C SER A 2 2.49 16.20 -3.59
N LEU A 3 1.53 15.45 -4.13
CA LEU A 3 0.95 14.29 -3.45
C LEU A 3 1.50 12.97 -3.96
N THR A 4 1.82 12.90 -5.25
CA THR A 4 2.37 11.69 -5.86
C THR A 4 3.81 11.91 -6.30
N ALA A 5 4.58 10.82 -6.37
CA ALA A 5 5.89 10.83 -6.98
C ALA A 5 5.79 11.27 -8.46
N ARG A 6 4.75 10.84 -9.18
CA ARG A 6 4.52 11.24 -10.57
C ARG A 6 4.41 12.76 -10.71
N ASP A 7 3.56 13.41 -9.90
CA ASP A 7 3.38 14.86 -9.95
C ASP A 7 4.69 15.60 -9.62
N LEU A 8 5.45 15.09 -8.64
CA LEU A 8 6.73 15.65 -8.27
C LEU A 8 7.74 15.56 -9.42
N LEU A 9 7.84 14.41 -10.07
CA LEU A 9 8.74 14.19 -11.20
C LEU A 9 8.30 14.97 -12.44
N GLN A 10 6.99 15.08 -12.68
CA GLN A 10 6.44 15.90 -13.78
C GLN A 10 6.77 17.37 -13.57
N ARG A 11 6.63 17.87 -12.33
CA ARG A 11 7.01 19.25 -12.00
C ARG A 11 8.51 19.48 -12.21
N LEU A 12 9.36 18.57 -11.72
CA LEU A 12 10.81 18.67 -11.94
C LEU A 12 11.15 18.62 -13.44
N SER A 13 10.47 17.76 -14.22
CA SER A 13 10.62 17.69 -15.68
C SER A 13 10.28 19.03 -16.36
N ASN A 14 9.16 19.65 -15.96
CA ASN A 14 8.77 20.95 -16.48
C ASN A 14 9.77 22.06 -16.09
N ASP A 15 10.21 22.09 -14.83
CA ASP A 15 11.10 23.13 -14.31
C ASP A 15 12.53 23.02 -14.88
N THR A 16 13.01 21.80 -15.15
CA THR A 16 14.36 21.55 -15.72
C THR A 16 14.38 21.58 -17.25
N GLY A 17 13.22 21.50 -17.90
CA GLY A 17 13.10 21.28 -19.35
C GLY A 17 13.51 19.88 -19.82
N LEU A 18 13.83 18.95 -18.91
CA LEU A 18 14.19 17.58 -19.25
C LEU A 18 12.93 16.74 -19.51
N PRO A 19 12.94 15.78 -20.46
CA PRO A 19 11.82 14.86 -20.66
C PRO A 19 11.52 14.02 -19.41
N TYR A 20 10.24 13.84 -19.07
CA TYR A 20 9.81 13.03 -17.92
C TYR A 20 10.46 11.64 -17.86
N PRO A 21 10.55 10.85 -18.95
CA PRO A 21 11.19 9.54 -18.91
C PRO A 21 12.68 9.58 -18.56
N LEU A 22 13.35 10.70 -18.81
CA LEU A 22 14.76 10.90 -18.42
C LEU A 22 14.84 11.19 -16.91
N VAL A 23 14.02 12.12 -16.42
CA VAL A 23 13.95 12.45 -14.98
C VAL A 23 13.62 11.21 -14.14
N ALA A 24 12.58 10.46 -14.53
CA ALA A 24 12.19 9.23 -13.83
C ALA A 24 13.31 8.18 -13.83
N ARG A 25 14.03 8.00 -14.95
CA ARG A 25 15.18 7.08 -15.01
C ARG A 25 16.31 7.51 -14.09
N ARG A 26 16.62 8.81 -14.01
CA ARG A 26 17.68 9.34 -13.13
C ARG A 26 17.33 9.15 -11.65
N VAL A 27 16.08 9.41 -11.28
CA VAL A 27 15.58 9.20 -9.91
C VAL A 27 15.61 7.72 -9.54
N ASN A 28 15.04 6.84 -10.37
CA ASN A 28 15.03 5.40 -10.11
C ASN A 28 16.45 4.83 -9.98
N ARG A 29 17.39 5.29 -10.81
CA ARG A 29 18.81 4.90 -10.70
C ARG A 29 19.43 5.35 -9.38
N SER A 30 19.08 6.54 -8.90
CA SER A 30 19.58 7.06 -7.62
C SER A 30 18.99 6.29 -6.44
N MET A 31 17.70 5.98 -6.50
CA MET A 31 17.02 5.14 -5.49
C MET A 31 17.58 3.73 -5.45
N GLY A 32 17.89 3.12 -6.59
CA GLY A 32 18.59 1.83 -6.64
C GLY A 32 19.93 1.85 -5.89
N LYS A 33 20.64 2.98 -5.94
CA LYS A 33 21.92 3.18 -5.24
C LYS A 33 21.81 3.51 -3.75
N GLY A 34 20.61 3.52 -3.17
CA GLY A 34 20.44 3.84 -1.75
C GLY A 34 19.89 5.23 -1.44
N LYS A 35 19.74 6.11 -2.45
CA LYS A 35 19.28 7.48 -2.18
C LYS A 35 17.76 7.53 -1.99
N GLY A 36 17.28 8.41 -1.11
CA GLY A 36 15.84 8.63 -0.95
C GLY A 36 15.20 9.23 -2.21
N LEU A 37 13.87 9.10 -2.36
CA LEU A 37 13.13 9.74 -3.46
C LEU A 37 13.35 11.25 -3.47
N LEU A 38 13.12 11.91 -2.33
CA LEU A 38 13.26 13.37 -2.22
C LEU A 38 14.71 13.83 -2.37
N GLU A 39 15.67 13.09 -1.82
CA GLU A 39 17.10 13.35 -2.02
C GLU A 39 17.46 13.29 -3.51
N SER A 40 16.98 12.27 -4.21
CA SER A 40 17.24 12.09 -5.65
C SER A 40 16.64 13.21 -6.49
N VAL A 41 15.43 13.65 -6.17
CA VAL A 41 14.77 14.77 -6.85
C VAL A 41 15.49 16.08 -6.57
N ARG A 42 15.87 16.35 -5.32
CA ARG A 42 16.59 17.56 -4.91
C ARG A 42 17.96 17.65 -5.56
N SER A 43 18.68 16.53 -5.64
CA SER A 43 19.97 16.45 -6.36
C SER A 43 19.84 16.88 -7.82
N ILE A 44 18.79 16.45 -8.53
CA ILE A 44 18.57 16.88 -9.93
C ILE A 44 18.17 18.36 -9.98
N ALA A 45 17.37 18.85 -9.02
CA ALA A 45 17.02 20.26 -8.95
C ALA A 45 18.26 21.16 -8.74
N ASP A 46 19.14 20.78 -7.81
CA ASP A 46 20.36 21.52 -7.50
C ASP A 46 21.32 21.57 -8.70
N GLU A 47 21.44 20.49 -9.49
CA GLU A 47 22.24 20.47 -10.73
C GLU A 47 21.73 21.44 -11.81
N HIS A 48 20.48 21.89 -11.71
CA HIS A 48 19.84 22.80 -12.66
C HIS A 48 19.59 24.19 -12.03
N ASP A 49 20.29 24.52 -10.93
CA ASP A 49 20.16 25.79 -10.20
C ASP A 49 18.71 26.08 -9.72
N LEU A 50 17.91 25.04 -9.52
CA LEU A 50 16.55 25.15 -9.01
C LEU A 50 16.54 25.07 -7.48
N LYS A 51 15.61 25.81 -6.85
CA LYS A 51 15.44 25.76 -5.39
C LYS A 51 14.90 24.39 -4.95
N SER A 52 15.79 23.49 -4.54
CA SER A 52 15.48 22.11 -4.11
C SER A 52 14.43 22.02 -3.00
N SER A 53 14.35 23.01 -2.11
CA SER A 53 13.35 23.05 -1.04
C SER A 53 11.90 23.09 -1.54
N ARG A 54 11.65 23.40 -2.82
CA ARG A 54 10.31 23.43 -3.45
C ARG A 54 9.77 22.04 -3.81
N TYR A 55 10.62 21.02 -3.79
CA TYR A 55 10.26 19.63 -4.11
C TYR A 55 10.05 18.84 -2.82
N GLN A 56 8.77 18.69 -2.46
CA GLN A 56 8.32 18.05 -1.23
C GLN A 56 7.06 17.24 -1.50
N ILE A 57 6.92 16.13 -0.79
CA ILE A 57 5.73 15.30 -0.75
C ILE A 57 5.12 15.39 0.65
N ASP A 58 3.81 15.57 0.70
CA ASP A 58 3.05 15.58 1.96
C ASP A 58 2.57 14.16 2.29
N ALA A 59 3.36 13.42 3.08
CA ALA A 59 3.05 12.05 3.46
C ALA A 59 1.78 11.94 4.31
N GLU A 60 1.52 12.90 5.19
CA GLU A 60 0.30 12.89 6.02
C GLU A 60 -0.95 13.18 5.18
N LYS A 61 -0.84 14.04 4.17
CA LYS A 61 -1.95 14.27 3.24
C LYS A 61 -2.22 13.04 2.36
N ILE A 62 -1.20 12.27 1.99
CA ILE A 62 -1.40 10.97 1.32
C ILE A 62 -2.25 10.03 2.18
N ILE A 63 -1.94 9.92 3.48
CA ILE A 63 -2.70 9.11 4.44
C ILE A 63 -4.17 9.58 4.47
N LYS A 64 -4.39 10.89 4.64
CA LYS A 64 -5.74 11.48 4.70
C LYS A 64 -6.55 11.26 3.42
N GLU A 65 -5.94 11.41 2.25
CA GLU A 65 -6.63 11.16 0.98
C GLU A 65 -6.96 9.68 0.80
N THR A 66 -6.04 8.79 1.19
CA THR A 66 -6.28 7.35 1.12
C THR A 66 -7.40 6.95 2.08
N GLU A 67 -7.38 7.43 3.32
CA GLU A 67 -8.44 7.20 4.29
C GLU A 67 -9.80 7.70 3.78
N LYS A 68 -9.83 8.89 3.17
CA LYS A 68 -11.06 9.42 2.56
C LYS A 68 -11.65 8.45 1.52
N ILE A 69 -10.82 7.91 0.63
CA ILE A 69 -11.26 6.94 -0.38
C ILE A 69 -11.79 5.66 0.28
N LEU A 70 -11.07 5.11 1.26
CA LEU A 70 -11.42 3.83 1.91
C LEU A 70 -12.60 3.94 2.90
N ARG A 71 -13.02 5.16 3.25
CA ARG A 71 -14.17 5.42 4.13
C ARG A 71 -15.41 5.88 3.35
N GLU A 72 -15.28 6.10 2.05
CA GLU A 72 -16.36 6.57 1.19
C GLU A 72 -17.45 5.49 1.07
N ASP A 73 -17.07 4.27 0.70
CA ASP A 73 -17.97 3.13 0.63
C ASP A 73 -17.27 1.81 0.99
N TYR A 74 -18.00 0.97 1.73
CA TYR A 74 -17.49 -0.32 2.19
C TYR A 74 -17.28 -1.31 1.04
N THR A 75 -18.22 -1.38 0.09
CA THR A 75 -18.16 -2.31 -1.04
C THR A 75 -16.99 -1.99 -1.94
N GLN A 76 -16.77 -0.71 -2.23
CA GLN A 76 -15.59 -0.25 -2.99
C GLN A 76 -14.30 -0.60 -2.29
N THR A 77 -14.22 -0.41 -0.99
CA THR A 77 -13.02 -0.73 -0.23
C THR A 77 -12.70 -2.23 -0.32
N LEU A 78 -13.73 -3.09 -0.27
CA LEU A 78 -13.54 -4.52 -0.52
C LEU A 78 -13.08 -4.81 -1.95
N MET A 79 -13.64 -4.13 -2.96
CA MET A 79 -13.24 -4.32 -4.36
C MET A 79 -11.79 -3.85 -4.60
N ILE A 80 -11.42 -2.67 -4.10
CA ILE A 80 -10.03 -2.17 -4.12
C ILE A 80 -9.11 -3.20 -3.44
N SER A 81 -9.50 -3.71 -2.26
CA SER A 81 -8.71 -4.73 -1.53
C SER A 81 -8.51 -6.00 -2.36
N ALA A 82 -9.55 -6.48 -3.03
CA ALA A 82 -9.49 -7.67 -3.88
C ALA A 82 -8.57 -7.45 -5.08
N VAL A 83 -8.68 -6.30 -5.77
CA VAL A 83 -7.82 -5.96 -6.92
C VAL A 83 -6.36 -5.88 -6.49
N LEU A 84 -6.05 -5.15 -5.41
CA LEU A 84 -4.69 -5.03 -4.92
C LEU A 84 -4.11 -6.37 -4.45
N GLY A 85 -4.94 -7.22 -3.84
CA GLY A 85 -4.57 -8.58 -3.46
C GLY A 85 -4.19 -9.44 -4.66
N GLN A 86 -4.95 -9.38 -5.76
CA GLN A 86 -4.59 -10.08 -7.00
C GLN A 86 -3.31 -9.52 -7.63
N MET A 87 -3.15 -8.19 -7.64
CA MET A 87 -1.97 -7.56 -8.24
C MET A 87 -0.68 -7.86 -7.49
N VAL A 88 -0.68 -8.02 -6.16
CA VAL A 88 0.56 -8.35 -5.43
C VAL A 88 1.05 -9.78 -5.70
N GLU A 89 0.12 -10.68 -6.02
CA GLU A 89 0.38 -12.07 -6.43
C GLU A 89 0.71 -12.23 -7.92
N ALA A 90 0.35 -11.23 -8.73
CA ALA A 90 0.64 -11.22 -10.16
C ALA A 90 2.15 -11.28 -10.45
N LYS A 91 2.50 -11.76 -11.65
CA LYS A 91 3.88 -11.84 -12.13
C LYS A 91 4.14 -10.74 -13.16
N GLY A 92 5.38 -10.30 -13.27
CA GLY A 92 5.79 -9.35 -14.31
C GLY A 92 5.38 -7.90 -14.01
N LYS A 93 4.93 -7.17 -15.03
CA LYS A 93 4.73 -5.70 -14.98
C LYS A 93 3.46 -5.27 -14.25
N ASP A 94 2.47 -6.15 -14.18
CA ASP A 94 1.19 -5.87 -13.51
C ASP A 94 1.28 -6.10 -11.99
N ARG A 95 2.46 -6.52 -11.50
CA ARG A 95 2.68 -6.80 -10.10
C ARG A 95 2.69 -5.51 -9.28
N PHE A 96 1.74 -5.38 -8.36
CA PHE A 96 1.77 -4.32 -7.37
C PHE A 96 2.91 -4.54 -6.38
N PRO A 97 3.76 -3.53 -6.10
CA PRO A 97 4.89 -3.72 -5.20
C PRO A 97 4.44 -4.13 -3.79
N ALA A 98 4.95 -5.25 -3.30
CA ALA A 98 4.59 -5.77 -1.97
C ALA A 98 4.73 -4.73 -0.83
N PRO A 99 5.78 -3.88 -0.78
CA PRO A 99 5.85 -2.83 0.24
C PRO A 99 4.67 -1.84 0.19
N ALA A 100 4.22 -1.45 -1.01
CA ALA A 100 3.06 -0.58 -1.19
C ALA A 100 1.76 -1.27 -0.78
N PHE A 101 1.65 -2.57 -1.07
CA PHE A 101 0.55 -3.39 -0.56
C PHE A 101 0.54 -3.47 0.97
N PHE A 102 1.71 -3.56 1.62
CA PHE A 102 1.76 -3.57 3.09
C PHE A 102 1.35 -2.23 3.68
N ALA A 103 1.71 -1.11 3.06
CA ALA A 103 1.20 0.20 3.48
C ALA A 103 -0.33 0.26 3.39
N PHE A 104 -0.91 -0.30 2.33
CA PHE A 104 -2.36 -0.42 2.19
C PHE A 104 -3.01 -1.26 3.29
N ILE A 105 -2.45 -2.44 3.62
CA ILE A 105 -2.97 -3.28 4.71
C ILE A 105 -2.84 -2.58 6.07
N GLU A 106 -1.71 -1.91 6.33
CA GLU A 106 -1.54 -1.11 7.55
C GLU A 106 -2.62 -0.03 7.62
N MET A 107 -2.87 0.70 6.53
CA MET A 107 -3.95 1.70 6.46
C MET A 107 -5.31 1.10 6.76
N LEU A 108 -5.69 0.02 6.07
CA LEU A 108 -6.95 -0.68 6.30
C LEU A 108 -7.14 -1.13 7.75
N SER A 109 -6.06 -1.58 8.38
CA SER A 109 -6.12 -2.05 9.77
C SER A 109 -6.35 -0.92 10.78
N HIS A 110 -6.10 0.35 10.44
CA HIS A 110 -6.24 1.49 11.36
C HIS A 110 -7.50 2.33 11.12
N ILE A 111 -8.20 2.14 9.99
CA ILE A 111 -9.43 2.88 9.70
C ILE A 111 -10.64 2.21 10.36
N SER A 112 -11.61 3.02 10.80
CA SER A 112 -12.94 2.54 11.17
C SER A 112 -13.70 2.09 9.92
N ASP A 113 -14.57 1.09 10.05
CA ASP A 113 -15.40 0.64 8.93
C ASP A 113 -16.17 1.77 8.26
N ALA A 114 -16.16 1.75 6.93
CA ALA A 114 -16.99 2.62 6.12
C ALA A 114 -18.47 2.29 6.34
N ARG A 115 -19.34 3.27 6.10
CA ARG A 115 -20.78 2.98 6.03
C ARG A 115 -21.02 2.09 4.81
N ARG A 116 -21.93 1.12 4.95
CA ARG A 116 -22.45 0.38 3.80
C ARG A 116 -23.44 1.29 3.09
N ASP A 117 -23.05 1.86 1.96
CA ASP A 117 -24.01 2.55 1.09
C ASP A 117 -24.57 1.54 0.09
N THR A 118 -25.87 1.60 -0.17
CA THR A 118 -26.56 0.68 -1.10
C THR A 118 -26.57 1.21 -2.54
N LYS A 119 -25.92 2.35 -2.79
CA LYS A 119 -25.82 2.95 -4.13
C LYS A 119 -24.73 2.23 -4.93
N SER A 120 -25.12 1.68 -6.08
CA SER A 120 -24.17 1.09 -7.02
C SER A 120 -23.34 2.19 -7.69
N GLU A 121 -22.09 2.35 -7.30
CA GLU A 121 -21.12 3.10 -8.11
C GLU A 121 -20.78 2.32 -9.39
N SER A 122 -20.34 3.06 -10.41
CA SER A 122 -19.98 2.50 -11.71
C SER A 122 -18.61 1.81 -11.65
N SER A 123 -18.37 0.81 -12.51
CA SER A 123 -17.07 0.12 -12.54
C SER A 123 -15.90 1.07 -12.82
N THR A 124 -16.13 2.12 -13.61
CA THR A 124 -15.12 3.14 -13.95
C THR A 124 -14.64 3.92 -12.73
N GLU A 125 -15.56 4.30 -11.83
CA GLU A 125 -15.19 5.01 -10.59
C GLU A 125 -14.27 4.12 -9.73
N ILE A 126 -14.57 2.82 -9.64
CA ILE A 126 -13.77 1.86 -8.85
C ILE A 126 -12.35 1.72 -9.42
N GLU A 127 -12.21 1.66 -10.74
CA GLU A 127 -10.90 1.59 -11.41
C GLU A 127 -10.07 2.86 -11.16
N GLU A 128 -10.68 4.04 -11.25
CA GLU A 128 -10.03 5.32 -10.97
C GLU A 128 -9.58 5.41 -9.50
N ARG A 129 -10.46 5.05 -8.56
CA ARG A 129 -10.12 5.02 -7.12
C ARG A 129 -9.03 4.02 -6.82
N THR A 130 -9.07 2.84 -7.42
CA THR A 130 -8.02 1.81 -7.25
C THR A 130 -6.67 2.33 -7.77
N THR A 131 -6.65 2.92 -8.96
CA THR A 131 -5.45 3.53 -9.54
C THR A 131 -4.89 4.63 -8.65
N ARG A 132 -5.78 5.46 -8.09
CA ARG A 132 -5.38 6.51 -7.14
C ARG A 132 -4.76 5.93 -5.88
N VAL A 133 -5.33 4.88 -5.30
CA VAL A 133 -4.77 4.20 -4.12
C VAL A 133 -3.39 3.59 -4.44
N ILE A 134 -3.22 2.96 -5.60
CA ILE A 134 -1.93 2.42 -6.06
C ILE A 134 -0.85 3.52 -6.06
N GLU A 135 -1.16 4.68 -6.63
CA GLU A 135 -0.22 5.80 -6.72
C GLU A 135 0.13 6.39 -5.36
N LEU A 136 -0.88 6.59 -4.52
CA LEU A 136 -0.73 7.11 -3.16
C LEU A 136 0.13 6.17 -2.32
N MET A 137 -0.16 4.87 -2.31
CA MET A 137 0.60 3.88 -1.53
C MET A 137 2.03 3.72 -2.05
N THR A 138 2.23 3.66 -3.37
CA THR A 138 3.58 3.56 -3.95
C THR A 138 4.41 4.80 -3.61
N THR A 139 3.80 5.99 -3.68
CA THR A 139 4.47 7.24 -3.29
C THR A 139 4.79 7.25 -1.80
N LEU A 140 3.82 6.87 -0.95
CA LEU A 140 3.99 6.85 0.50
C LEU A 140 5.19 6.01 0.89
N VAL A 141 5.28 4.77 0.42
CA VAL A 141 6.41 3.88 0.76
C VAL A 141 7.73 4.39 0.18
N SER A 142 7.70 5.06 -0.99
CA SER A 142 8.90 5.70 -1.54
C SER A 142 9.47 6.81 -0.67
N VAL A 143 8.64 7.44 0.18
CA VAL A 143 9.04 8.49 1.12
C VAL A 143 9.32 7.93 2.52
N LEU A 144 8.57 6.93 2.98
CA LEU A 144 8.72 6.38 4.34
C LEU A 144 9.90 5.40 4.48
N CYS A 145 10.30 4.72 3.40
CA CYS A 145 11.26 3.63 3.44
C CYS A 145 12.59 3.98 2.75
N GLU A 146 13.66 3.37 3.23
CA GLU A 146 14.98 3.40 2.58
C GLU A 146 15.07 2.26 1.55
N TRP A 147 15.55 2.59 0.35
CA TRP A 147 15.56 1.68 -0.81
C TRP A 147 16.97 1.27 -1.21
N SER A 148 17.08 0.12 -1.87
CA SER A 148 18.27 -0.35 -2.55
C SER A 148 17.86 -1.13 -3.81
N GLU A 149 18.82 -1.58 -4.61
CA GLU A 149 18.55 -2.50 -5.73
C GLU A 149 17.84 -3.79 -5.30
N LYS A 150 18.02 -4.22 -4.03
CA LYS A 150 17.36 -5.40 -3.47
C LYS A 150 15.97 -5.11 -2.88
N GLY A 151 15.48 -3.88 -3.01
CA GLY A 151 14.22 -3.41 -2.42
C GLY A 151 14.44 -2.65 -1.11
N VAL A 152 13.42 -2.66 -0.24
CA VAL A 152 13.44 -1.90 1.02
C VAL A 152 14.49 -2.48 1.99
N VAL A 153 15.32 -1.60 2.55
CA VAL A 153 16.42 -1.94 3.48
C VAL A 153 16.29 -1.29 4.86
N GLY A 154 15.39 -0.33 5.02
CA GLY A 154 15.18 0.35 6.30
C GLY A 154 14.04 1.36 6.27
N VAL A 155 13.95 2.15 7.34
CA VAL A 155 13.06 3.32 7.44
C VAL A 155 13.86 4.55 7.01
N ALA A 156 13.26 5.40 6.18
CA ALA A 156 13.92 6.62 5.70
C ALA A 156 14.29 7.54 6.88
N LYS A 157 15.43 8.23 6.78
CA LYS A 157 15.93 9.13 7.83
C LYS A 157 14.99 10.31 8.08
N ASP A 158 14.37 10.81 7.02
CA ASP A 158 13.41 11.91 6.98
C ASP A 158 11.95 11.44 7.09
N CYS A 159 11.71 10.18 7.45
CA CYS A 159 10.37 9.68 7.74
C CYS A 159 9.73 10.48 8.89
N PRO A 160 8.52 11.03 8.71
CA PRO A 160 7.81 11.74 9.77
C PRO A 160 7.60 10.85 11.00
N ASP A 161 7.79 11.41 12.20
CA ASP A 161 7.67 10.64 13.45
C ASP A 161 6.28 10.04 13.63
N SER A 162 5.23 10.76 13.21
CA SER A 162 3.84 10.30 13.19
C SER A 162 3.62 9.03 12.35
N LEU A 163 4.48 8.78 11.36
CA LEU A 163 4.37 7.66 10.42
C LEU A 163 5.47 6.60 10.62
N ARG A 164 6.33 6.78 11.62
CA ARG A 164 7.52 5.93 11.83
C ARG A 164 7.15 4.48 12.16
N ASP A 165 6.06 4.27 12.90
CA ASP A 165 5.64 2.91 13.27
C ASP A 165 5.01 2.17 12.08
N MET A 166 4.24 2.86 11.23
CA MET A 166 3.79 2.31 9.95
C MET A 166 4.99 1.93 9.07
N ALA A 167 6.00 2.80 8.96
CA ALA A 167 7.21 2.52 8.19
C ALA A 167 7.97 1.28 8.72
N LYS A 168 8.08 1.13 10.05
CA LYS A 168 8.66 -0.08 10.67
C LYS A 168 7.85 -1.33 10.37
N ALA A 169 6.52 -1.26 10.41
CA ALA A 169 5.65 -2.38 10.09
C ALA A 169 5.83 -2.83 8.62
N ILE A 170 5.81 -1.87 7.68
CA ILE A 170 6.08 -2.11 6.25
C ILE A 170 7.45 -2.75 6.06
N PHE A 171 8.49 -2.22 6.70
CA PHE A 171 9.84 -2.76 6.65
C PHE A 171 9.89 -4.22 7.14
N ARG A 172 9.33 -4.50 8.32
CA ARG A 172 9.31 -5.85 8.92
C ARG A 172 8.57 -6.85 8.02
N LYS A 173 7.38 -6.49 7.52
CA LYS A 173 6.61 -7.31 6.57
C LYS A 173 7.38 -7.56 5.27
N THR A 174 8.07 -6.54 4.77
CA THR A 174 8.94 -6.67 3.58
C THR A 174 10.09 -7.62 3.83
N LYS A 175 10.76 -7.55 4.99
CA LYS A 175 11.85 -8.47 5.34
C LYS A 175 11.37 -9.90 5.51
N LEU A 176 10.20 -10.09 6.12
CA LEU A 176 9.58 -11.41 6.24
C LEU A 176 9.33 -12.02 4.85
N LEU A 177 8.72 -11.25 3.94
CA LEU A 177 8.47 -11.69 2.56
C LEU A 177 9.76 -11.96 1.78
N GLN A 178 10.77 -11.11 1.91
CA GLN A 178 12.10 -11.33 1.31
C GLN A 178 12.78 -12.61 1.84
N GLY A 179 12.48 -13.01 3.08
CA GLY A 179 12.90 -14.28 3.67
C GLY A 179 12.09 -15.50 3.22
N GLY A 180 11.08 -15.31 2.35
CA GLY A 180 10.21 -16.39 1.88
C GLY A 180 9.06 -16.72 2.83
N LEU A 181 8.76 -15.85 3.79
CA LEU A 181 7.70 -16.03 4.78
C LEU A 181 6.60 -14.98 4.63
N TRP A 182 5.38 -15.30 5.04
CA TRP A 182 4.22 -14.41 4.97
C TRP A 182 3.33 -14.57 6.20
N THR A 183 2.70 -13.49 6.64
CA THR A 183 1.67 -13.51 7.68
C THR A 183 0.31 -13.65 7.03
N CYS A 184 -0.35 -14.79 7.20
CA CYS A 184 -1.68 -15.04 6.65
C CYS A 184 -2.66 -13.92 7.04
N ILE A 185 -3.32 -13.29 6.06
CA ILE A 185 -4.23 -12.17 6.31
C ILE A 185 -5.48 -12.53 7.12
N SER A 186 -5.76 -13.82 7.30
CA SER A 186 -6.99 -14.31 7.92
C SER A 186 -6.78 -14.82 9.36
N CYS A 187 -5.61 -15.38 9.66
CA CYS A 187 -5.33 -16.01 10.96
C CYS A 187 -4.01 -15.56 11.59
N ASP A 188 -3.29 -14.61 10.98
CA ASP A 188 -2.02 -14.06 11.43
C ASP A 188 -0.87 -15.07 11.62
N ASN A 189 -1.05 -16.33 11.21
CA ASN A 189 0.01 -17.32 11.23
C ASN A 189 1.11 -17.00 10.20
N ILE A 190 2.36 -17.19 10.60
CA ILE A 190 3.52 -17.10 9.70
C ILE A 190 3.63 -18.41 8.92
N VAL A 191 3.59 -18.30 7.60
CA VAL A 191 3.63 -19.43 6.65
C VAL A 191 4.65 -19.18 5.56
N ASN A 192 5.01 -20.23 4.82
CA ASN A 192 5.86 -20.11 3.65
C ASN A 192 5.11 -19.34 2.55
N ALA A 193 5.72 -18.27 2.02
CA ALA A 193 5.11 -17.45 0.96
C ALA A 193 4.85 -18.23 -0.34
N LYS A 194 5.50 -19.39 -0.54
CA LYS A 194 5.22 -20.26 -1.69
C LYS A 194 3.96 -21.11 -1.52
N GLU A 195 3.50 -21.27 -0.29
CA GLU A 195 2.32 -22.07 0.07
C GLU A 195 1.06 -21.20 0.17
N THR A 196 1.20 -19.87 0.04
CA THR A 196 0.08 -18.94 0.16
C THR A 196 -0.65 -18.76 -1.16
N ARG A 197 -1.97 -18.64 -1.09
CA ARG A 197 -2.85 -18.27 -2.21
C ARG A 197 -3.82 -17.18 -1.75
N ALA A 198 -4.04 -16.16 -2.57
CA ALA A 198 -4.75 -14.95 -2.18
C ALA A 198 -4.25 -14.38 -0.83
N LEU A 199 -2.95 -14.49 -0.58
CA LEU A 199 -2.28 -14.08 0.67
C LEU A 199 -2.79 -14.78 1.94
N MET A 200 -3.43 -15.94 1.79
CA MET A 200 -3.90 -16.79 2.88
C MET A 200 -3.07 -18.07 2.98
N CYS A 201 -2.98 -18.64 4.17
CA CYS A 201 -2.43 -19.98 4.35
C CYS A 201 -3.36 -21.06 3.74
N PRO A 202 -2.84 -22.26 3.46
CA PRO A 202 -3.63 -23.35 2.88
C PRO A 202 -4.90 -23.70 3.68
N ASP A 203 -4.84 -23.62 5.00
CA ASP A 203 -5.98 -23.93 5.88
C ASP A 203 -7.09 -22.89 5.72
N CYS A 204 -6.73 -21.61 5.71
CA CYS A 204 -7.69 -20.53 5.49
C CYS A 204 -8.27 -20.56 4.07
N ASP A 205 -7.45 -20.76 3.04
CA ASP A 205 -7.90 -20.83 1.64
C ASP A 205 -8.85 -22.03 1.40
N SER A 206 -8.50 -23.21 1.93
CA SER A 206 -9.33 -24.41 1.79
C SER A 206 -10.66 -24.31 2.52
N SER A 207 -10.71 -23.60 3.65
CA SER A 207 -11.95 -23.31 4.37
C SER A 207 -12.93 -22.46 3.57
N ILE A 208 -12.44 -21.62 2.64
CA ILE A 208 -13.24 -20.75 1.76
C ILE A 208 -13.78 -21.51 0.56
N SER A 209 -12.99 -22.41 0.00
CA SER A 209 -13.34 -23.17 -1.20
C SER A 209 -14.39 -24.28 -0.97
N ARG A 210 -14.72 -24.62 0.29
CA ARG A 210 -15.58 -25.78 0.64
C ARG A 210 -17.02 -25.43 1.04
N SER A 211 -17.37 -24.15 1.15
CA SER A 211 -18.69 -23.72 1.63
C SER A 211 -19.44 -22.95 0.57
N ASP A 212 -20.69 -23.33 0.33
CA ASP A 212 -21.62 -22.61 -0.54
C ASP A 212 -21.74 -21.15 -0.08
N ILE A 213 -21.60 -20.19 -0.99
CA ILE A 213 -21.57 -18.75 -0.69
C ILE A 213 -22.85 -18.32 0.06
N HIS A 214 -23.97 -19.00 -0.23
CA HIS A 214 -25.26 -18.78 0.42
C HIS A 214 -25.33 -19.23 1.88
N GLU A 215 -24.68 -20.34 2.28
CA GLU A 215 -24.67 -20.78 3.69
C GLU A 215 -23.83 -19.87 4.59
N ARG A 216 -22.89 -19.12 4.01
CA ARG A 216 -21.97 -18.24 4.75
C ARG A 216 -22.57 -16.90 5.14
N PHE A 217 -23.48 -16.33 4.35
CA PHE A 217 -24.10 -15.06 4.72
C PHE A 217 -24.95 -15.19 6.00
N ASP A 218 -25.67 -16.29 6.15
CA ASP A 218 -26.48 -16.55 7.34
C ASP A 218 -25.63 -16.99 8.56
N LYS A 219 -24.50 -17.68 8.35
CA LYS A 219 -23.59 -18.07 9.45
C LYS A 219 -22.58 -16.99 9.87
N MET A 220 -22.37 -15.94 9.07
CA MET A 220 -21.51 -14.79 9.44
C MET A 220 -22.16 -13.82 10.44
N VAL A 221 -23.40 -14.07 10.87
CA VAL A 221 -24.04 -13.33 11.98
C VAL A 221 -23.39 -13.67 13.34
N GLY A 222 -22.62 -14.75 13.44
CA GLY A 222 -22.09 -15.26 14.72
C GLY A 222 -20.73 -14.72 15.19
N ARG A 223 -20.01 -13.92 14.39
CA ARG A 223 -18.76 -13.26 14.81
C ARG A 223 -18.88 -11.78 14.53
N ASN A 224 -19.07 -10.97 15.57
CA ASN A 224 -19.08 -9.51 15.46
C ASN A 224 -17.75 -9.05 14.86
N ARG A 225 -17.74 -8.80 13.56
CA ARG A 225 -16.62 -8.16 12.87
C ARG A 225 -16.70 -6.67 13.18
N ASN A 226 -15.70 -6.15 13.88
CA ASN A 226 -15.60 -4.73 14.25
C ASN A 226 -14.62 -3.97 13.35
N GLY A 227 -14.44 -4.41 12.10
CA GLY A 227 -13.43 -3.85 11.20
C GLY A 227 -13.22 -4.66 9.92
N TYR A 228 -12.61 -4.05 8.90
CA TYR A 228 -11.99 -4.75 7.76
C TYR A 228 -10.98 -5.79 8.27
N GLY A 229 -11.37 -7.07 8.22
CA GLY A 229 -10.53 -8.18 8.66
C GLY A 229 -10.38 -8.35 10.18
N ARG A 230 -11.13 -7.61 11.01
CA ARG A 230 -11.08 -7.75 12.47
C ARG A 230 -12.24 -8.61 12.95
N SER A 231 -11.93 -9.69 13.66
CA SER A 231 -12.92 -10.47 14.41
C SER A 231 -12.81 -10.09 15.89
N SER A 232 -13.90 -9.74 16.56
CA SER A 232 -13.87 -9.62 18.01
C SER A 232 -13.88 -11.02 18.63
N GLU A 233 -12.78 -11.51 19.16
CA GLU A 233 -12.80 -12.61 20.13
C GLU A 233 -11.84 -12.31 21.28
N SER A 234 -12.40 -11.82 22.38
CA SER A 234 -11.91 -12.06 23.75
C SER A 234 -13.06 -11.78 24.74
N GLN A 235 -14.07 -12.66 24.71
CA GLN A 235 -14.74 -13.04 25.95
C GLN A 235 -14.23 -14.45 26.28
N ILE A 236 -13.19 -14.49 27.11
CA ILE A 236 -12.98 -15.62 28.00
C ILE A 236 -13.99 -15.35 29.10
N ASP A 237 -15.15 -16.00 29.04
CA ASP A 237 -16.03 -16.12 30.20
C ASP A 237 -15.67 -17.45 30.88
N ASP A 238 -15.42 -17.36 32.18
CA ASP A 238 -15.15 -18.45 33.12
C ASP A 238 -16.22 -19.56 33.11
#